data_AF-A0A927ZC30-F1
#
_entry.id   AF-A0A927ZC30-F1
#
_cell.length_a   1.000
_cell.length_b   1.000
_cell.length_c   1.000
_cell.angle_alpha   90.00
_cell.angle_beta   90.00
_cell.angle_gamma   90.00
#
_symmetry.space_group_name_H-M   'P 1'
#
loop_
_entity.id
_entity.type
_entity.pdbx_description
1 polymer ?
#
loop_
_entity_poly.entity_id
_entity_poly.type
_entity_poly.pdbx_seq_one_letter_code
_entity_poly.pdbx_strand_id
1 'polypeptide(L)'
;RALWEGTAKLPEIEIANPGTIMCKDTLTSLQAGILYGRIGEAEYIIKKMKEEYGSEDIPVIATGGISKIIYQETDSIDYWDPNLTMYGLRIIYEKNK
;
A
#
# COMPACT_ATOMS: atom_id res chain seq x y z
N ARG A 1 -12.74 -7.25 1.36
CA ARG A 1 -14.12 -7.18 0.84
C ARG A 1 -14.35 -8.20 -0.26
N ALA A 2 -13.80 -8.00 -1.48
CA ALA A 2 -14.05 -8.89 -2.62
C ALA A 2 -13.81 -10.40 -2.33
N LEU A 3 -12.78 -10.74 -1.55
CA LEU A 3 -12.45 -12.14 -1.27
C LEU A 3 -13.39 -12.85 -0.29
N TRP A 4 -14.03 -12.13 0.64
CA TRP A 4 -14.86 -12.74 1.70
C TRP A 4 -16.36 -12.45 1.54
N GLU A 5 -16.74 -11.36 0.87
CA GLU A 5 -18.15 -11.07 0.57
C GLU A 5 -18.73 -12.03 -0.50
N GLY A 6 -17.89 -12.62 -1.36
CA GLY A 6 -18.29 -13.54 -2.43
C GLY A 6 -18.15 -15.03 -2.10
N THR A 7 -17.77 -15.40 -0.88
CA THR A 7 -17.41 -16.78 -0.52
C THR A 7 -18.03 -17.20 0.81
N ALA A 8 -18.68 -18.37 0.83
CA ALA A 8 -19.61 -18.75 1.91
C ALA A 8 -18.98 -19.02 3.30
N LYS A 9 -17.64 -19.10 3.43
CA LYS A 9 -16.95 -19.52 4.66
C LYS A 9 -15.79 -18.63 5.08
N LEU A 10 -15.59 -17.49 4.42
CA LEU A 10 -14.42 -16.65 4.68
C LEU A 10 -14.76 -15.57 5.72
N PRO A 11 -14.04 -15.54 6.86
CA PRO A 11 -14.25 -14.50 7.86
C PRO A 11 -13.77 -13.13 7.33
N GLU A 12 -14.23 -12.06 7.96
CA GLU A 12 -13.64 -10.73 7.75
C GLU A 12 -12.16 -10.77 8.13
N ILE A 13 -11.28 -10.33 7.22
CA ILE A 13 -9.83 -10.48 7.34
C ILE A 13 -9.20 -9.12 7.63
N GLU A 14 -8.53 -9.00 8.77
CA GLU A 14 -7.61 -7.90 9.06
C GLU A 14 -6.32 -8.08 8.24
N ILE A 15 -5.86 -7.02 7.58
CA ILE A 15 -4.61 -7.03 6.82
C ILE A 15 -3.45 -6.99 7.81
N ALA A 16 -2.70 -8.08 7.88
CA ALA A 16 -1.50 -8.20 8.69
C ALA A 16 -0.38 -8.87 7.87
N ASN A 17 0.87 -8.65 8.26
CA ASN A 17 2.00 -9.38 7.70
C ASN A 17 1.99 -10.82 8.25
N PRO A 18 1.84 -11.86 7.40
CA PRO A 18 1.87 -13.26 7.85
C PRO A 18 3.28 -13.80 8.15
N GLY A 19 4.34 -13.01 7.93
CA GLY A 19 5.74 -13.34 8.17
C GLY A 19 6.38 -14.21 7.07
N THR A 20 5.58 -14.81 6.19
CA THR A 20 6.05 -15.56 5.02
C THR A 20 5.00 -15.53 3.92
N ILE A 21 5.45 -15.58 2.65
CA ILE A 21 4.55 -15.73 1.50
C ILE A 21 4.07 -17.18 1.30
N MET A 22 4.83 -18.17 1.80
CA MET A 22 4.54 -19.61 1.65
C MET A 22 3.71 -20.12 2.85
N CYS A 23 2.52 -19.55 3.02
CA CYS A 23 1.59 -19.88 4.09
C CYS A 23 1.01 -21.31 3.97
N LYS A 24 0.53 -21.85 5.10
CA LYS A 24 -0.02 -23.22 5.19
C LYS A 24 -1.47 -23.30 5.66
N ASP A 25 -2.05 -22.18 6.05
CA ASP A 25 -3.46 -22.06 6.40
C ASP A 25 -4.14 -21.02 5.51
N THR A 26 -5.46 -21.16 5.35
CA THR A 26 -6.24 -20.31 4.44
C THR A 26 -6.18 -18.83 4.81
N LEU A 27 -6.18 -18.49 6.11
CA LEU A 27 -6.22 -17.11 6.57
C LEU A 27 -4.90 -16.40 6.24
N THR A 28 -3.77 -16.97 6.66
CA THR A 28 -2.45 -16.40 6.39
C THR A 28 -2.14 -16.39 4.90
N SER A 29 -2.59 -17.40 4.14
CA SER A 29 -2.43 -17.42 2.67
C SER A 29 -3.16 -16.27 1.98
N LEU A 30 -4.36 -15.91 2.47
CA LEU A 30 -5.08 -14.75 1.94
C LEU A 30 -4.44 -13.44 2.34
N GLN A 31 -3.98 -13.32 3.59
CA GLN A 31 -3.22 -12.15 4.04
C GLN A 31 -1.96 -11.95 3.21
N ALA A 32 -1.20 -13.03 2.95
CA ALA A 32 -0.03 -13.03 2.09
C ALA A 32 -0.38 -12.56 0.66
N GLY A 33 -1.40 -13.16 0.05
CA GLY A 33 -1.80 -12.80 -1.31
C GLY A 33 -2.21 -11.34 -1.46
N ILE A 34 -2.95 -10.80 -0.48
CA ILE A 34 -3.36 -9.39 -0.49
C ILE A 34 -2.16 -8.47 -0.27
N LEU A 35 -1.35 -8.73 0.75
CA LEU A 35 -0.24 -7.85 1.13
C LEU A 35 0.86 -7.85 0.07
N TYR A 36 1.41 -9.02 -0.26
CA TYR A 36 2.50 -9.13 -1.24
C TYR A 36 2.03 -8.80 -2.66
N GLY A 37 0.77 -9.09 -2.99
CA GLY A 37 0.17 -8.64 -4.25
C GLY A 37 0.17 -7.11 -4.36
N ARG A 38 -0.20 -6.42 -3.28
CA ARG A 38 -0.24 -4.95 -3.25
C ARG A 38 1.16 -4.33 -3.24
N ILE A 39 2.12 -4.95 -2.54
CA ILE A 39 3.53 -4.54 -2.59
C ILE A 39 4.04 -4.66 -4.03
N GLY A 40 3.91 -5.83 -4.66
CA GLY A 40 4.38 -6.05 -6.03
C GLY A 40 3.70 -5.14 -7.05
N GLU A 41 2.40 -4.87 -6.91
CA GLU A 41 1.69 -3.89 -7.74
C GLU A 41 2.29 -2.49 -7.58
N ALA A 42 2.52 -2.03 -6.35
CA ALA A 42 3.09 -0.71 -6.08
C ALA A 42 4.51 -0.58 -6.63
N GLU A 43 5.39 -1.54 -6.32
CA GLU A 43 6.78 -1.57 -6.80
C GLU A 43 6.85 -1.56 -8.32
N TYR A 44 6.01 -2.36 -8.98
CA TYR A 44 5.98 -2.41 -10.43
C TYR A 44 5.54 -1.08 -11.03
N ILE A 45 4.47 -0.47 -10.51
CA ILE A 45 3.99 0.84 -10.99
C ILE A 45 5.06 1.92 -10.77
N ILE A 46 5.66 2.00 -9.58
CA ILE A 46 6.73 2.96 -9.26
C ILE A 46 7.88 2.81 -10.26
N LYS A 47 8.34 1.58 -10.49
CA LYS A 47 9.39 1.29 -11.46
C LYS A 47 9.02 1.77 -12.85
N LYS A 48 7.82 1.44 -13.35
CA LYS A 48 7.37 1.87 -14.68
C LYS A 48 7.30 3.40 -14.79
N MET A 49 6.87 4.09 -13.74
CA MET A 49 6.83 5.56 -13.72
C MET A 49 8.23 6.18 -13.75
N LYS A 50 9.19 5.65 -12.97
CA LYS A 50 10.58 6.11 -12.98
C LYS A 50 11.26 5.87 -14.34
N GLU A 51 11.04 4.71 -14.94
CA GLU A 51 11.52 4.37 -16.29
C GLU A 51 10.98 5.35 -17.34
N GLU A 52 9.68 5.64 -17.33
CA GLU A 52 9.04 6.52 -18.31
C GLU A 52 9.44 8.00 -18.12
N TYR A 53 9.61 8.43 -16.87
CA TYR A 53 10.08 9.78 -16.55
C TYR A 53 11.58 9.97 -16.87
N GLY A 54 12.36 8.88 -16.85
CA GLY A 54 13.80 8.90 -17.12
C GLY A 54 14.66 9.35 -15.93
N SER A 55 14.16 9.21 -14.69
CA SER A 55 14.92 9.48 -13.48
C SER A 55 14.57 8.49 -12.38
N GLU A 56 15.60 7.96 -11.72
CA GLU A 56 15.45 7.15 -10.51
C GLU A 56 15.24 8.00 -9.25
N ASP A 57 15.68 9.27 -9.30
CA ASP A 57 15.61 10.25 -8.22
C ASP A 57 14.25 10.97 -8.23
N ILE A 58 13.18 10.18 -8.09
CA ILE A 58 11.81 10.65 -7.91
C ILE A 58 11.36 10.23 -6.52
N PRO A 59 11.02 11.17 -5.63
CA PRO A 59 10.54 10.86 -4.30
C PRO A 59 9.17 10.18 -4.36
N VAL A 60 9.06 9.05 -3.68
CA VAL A 60 7.85 8.25 -3.55
C VAL A 60 7.31 8.39 -2.12
N ILE A 61 6.09 8.91 -2.00
CA ILE A 61 5.44 9.16 -0.71
C ILE A 61 4.18 8.31 -0.63
N ALA A 62 4.07 7.50 0.43
CA ALA A 62 2.88 6.71 0.71
C ALA A 62 2.01 7.36 1.79
N THR A 63 0.69 7.35 1.58
CA THR A 63 -0.31 7.92 2.50
C THR A 63 -1.55 7.03 2.59
N GLY A 64 -2.42 7.27 3.58
CA GLY A 64 -3.64 6.49 3.83
C GLY A 64 -3.43 5.25 4.72
N GLY A 65 -4.50 4.59 5.15
CA GLY A 65 -4.46 3.61 6.24
C GLY A 65 -3.49 2.43 6.04
N ILE A 66 -3.63 1.68 4.94
CA ILE A 66 -2.83 0.47 4.68
C ILE A 66 -1.37 0.76 4.29
N SER A 67 -1.06 2.02 3.98
CA SER A 67 0.24 2.43 3.45
C SER A 67 1.40 2.18 4.43
N LYS A 68 1.13 2.21 5.73
CA LYS A 68 2.16 2.00 6.76
C LYS A 68 2.77 0.60 6.67
N ILE A 69 1.93 -0.43 6.49
CA ILE A 69 2.39 -1.81 6.40
C ILE A 69 3.18 -2.01 5.11
N ILE A 70 2.68 -1.48 3.99
CA ILE A 70 3.39 -1.57 2.70
C ILE A 70 4.75 -0.88 2.78
N TYR A 71 4.80 0.34 3.33
CA TYR A 71 6.05 1.10 3.52
C TYR A 71 7.10 0.34 4.33
N GLN A 72 6.70 -0.48 5.30
CA GLN A 72 7.63 -1.26 6.12
C GLN A 72 8.20 -2.48 5.38
N GLU A 73 7.61 -2.88 4.25
CA GLU A 73 7.93 -4.13 3.55
C GLU A 73 8.59 -3.90 2.18
N THR A 74 8.83 -2.65 1.77
CA THR A 74 9.51 -2.33 0.50
C THR A 74 10.40 -1.09 0.60
N ASP A 75 11.54 -1.13 -0.07
CA ASP A 75 12.44 0.02 -0.23
C ASP A 75 12.02 0.93 -1.41
N SER A 76 10.95 0.60 -2.13
CA SER A 76 10.48 1.42 -3.27
C SER A 76 9.74 2.69 -2.86
N ILE A 77 9.48 2.87 -1.56
CA ILE A 77 8.78 4.04 -0.99
C ILE A 77 9.76 4.77 -0.06
N ASP A 78 10.02 6.04 -0.33
CA ASP A 78 10.98 6.84 0.44
C ASP A 78 10.38 7.36 1.75
N TYR A 79 9.12 7.78 1.72
CA TYR A 79 8.46 8.44 2.86
C TYR A 79 7.06 7.89 3.12
N TRP A 80 6.69 7.83 4.39
CA TRP A 80 5.31 7.59 4.82
C TRP A 80 4.76 8.82 5.54
N ASP A 81 3.64 9.36 5.04
CA ASP A 81 2.98 10.54 5.60
C ASP A 81 1.46 10.35 5.66
N PRO A 82 0.88 10.09 6.85
CA PRO A 82 -0.56 9.91 7.00
C PRO A 82 -1.37 11.21 6.88
N ASN A 83 -0.72 12.38 6.90
CA ASN A 83 -1.38 13.69 6.96
C ASN A 83 -1.34 14.44 5.63
N LEU A 84 -0.87 13.81 4.55
CA LEU A 84 -0.66 14.44 3.25
C LEU A 84 -1.91 15.20 2.74
N THR A 85 -3.10 14.62 2.91
CA THR A 85 -4.37 15.27 2.56
C THR A 85 -4.64 16.52 3.40
N MET A 86 -4.32 16.49 4.70
CA MET A 86 -4.53 17.62 5.61
C MET A 86 -3.61 18.79 5.27
N TYR A 87 -2.37 18.51 4.84
CA TYR A 87 -1.48 19.55 4.31
C TYR A 87 -2.08 20.21 3.06
N GLY A 88 -2.62 19.42 2.13
CA GLY A 88 -3.31 19.93 0.96
C GLY A 88 -4.48 20.84 1.32
N LEU A 89 -5.35 20.41 2.25
CA LEU A 89 -6.49 21.20 2.71
C LEU A 89 -6.07 22.51 3.39
N ARG A 90 -5.01 22.48 4.20
CA ARG A 90 -4.44 23.68 4.82
C ARG A 90 -3.95 24.68 3.77
N ILE A 91 -3.20 24.22 2.77
CA ILE A 91 -2.69 25.07 1.68
C ILE A 91 -3.85 25.71 0.90
N ILE A 92 -4.90 24.95 0.62
CA ILE A 92 -6.10 25.49 -0.06
C ILE A 92 -6.76 26.57 0.78
N TYR A 93 -6.94 26.35 2.09
CA TYR A 93 -7.50 27.34 3.00
C TYR A 93 -6.68 28.63 3.05
N GLU A 94 -5.35 28.52 3.19
CA GLU A 94 -4.43 29.66 3.26
C GLU A 94 -4.45 30.50 1.97
N LYS A 95 -4.65 29.87 0.81
CA LYS A 95 -4.73 30.57 -0.50
C LYS A 95 -6.04 31.31 -0.74
N ASN A 96 -7.11 30.95 -0.04
CA ASN A 96 -8.46 31.53 -0.22
C ASN A 96 -8.87 32.46 0.94
N LYS A 97 -7.91 32.86 1.75
CA LYS A 97 -8.08 33.82 2.84
C LYS A 97 -7.87 35.24 2.31
#